data_AF-A0A0B7IDS9-F1
#
_entry.id   AF-A0A0B7IDS9-F1
#
_cell.length_a   1.000
_cell.length_b   1.000
_cell.length_c   1.000
_cell.angle_alpha   90.00
_cell.angle_beta   90.00
_cell.angle_gamma   90.00
#
_symmetry.space_group_name_H-M   'P 1'
#
loop_
_entity.id
_entity.type
_entity.pdbx_description
1 polymer ?
#
loop_
_entity_poly.entity_id
_entity_poly.type
_entity_poly.pdbx_seq_one_letter_code
_entity_poly.pdbx_strand_id
1 'polypeptide(L)'
;MHYWNQYYNFNPRNGDLYHLKDFFNTADFEAFKTFVSKQRIADFAPQITDEYQKYILQYIEEDNLMDFYFNESDLFFDAYNLIHKNDKTFGFSTITKISISEITHWLNDFGKAVLIGGKDIKQYRSSNDFTTIRRYYC
;
A
#
# COMPACT_ATOMS: atom_id res chain seq x y z
N MET A 1 19.35 1.20 5.88
CA MET A 1 18.61 1.05 4.61
C MET A 1 17.60 -0.06 4.78
N HIS A 2 16.30 0.26 4.71
CA HIS A 2 15.25 -0.75 4.74
C HIS A 2 15.17 -1.41 3.37
N TYR A 3 15.36 -2.73 3.35
CA TYR A 3 15.37 -3.53 2.13
C TYR A 3 13.95 -3.75 1.58
N TRP A 4 12.97 -3.74 2.47
CA TRP A 4 11.55 -4.02 2.21
C TRP A 4 10.69 -3.05 3.04
N ASN A 5 9.63 -2.51 2.44
CA ASN A 5 8.58 -1.78 3.15
C ASN A 5 7.43 -2.74 3.45
N GLN A 6 6.84 -2.69 4.64
CA GLN A 6 5.65 -3.48 4.96
C GLN A 6 4.64 -2.60 5.68
N TYR A 7 3.39 -2.71 5.24
CA TYR A 7 2.27 -1.96 5.78
C TYR A 7 1.26 -2.95 6.36
N TYR A 8 0.82 -2.68 7.59
CA TYR A 8 -0.18 -3.49 8.27
C TYR A 8 -1.33 -2.61 8.70
N ASN A 9 -2.54 -2.94 8.22
CA ASN A 9 -3.76 -2.20 8.52
C ASN A 9 -4.56 -3.00 9.53
N PHE A 10 -4.54 -2.62 10.80
CA PHE A 10 -5.25 -3.35 11.85
C PHE A 10 -6.61 -2.73 12.17
N ASN A 11 -7.58 -3.58 12.47
CA ASN A 11 -8.86 -3.20 13.04
C ASN A 11 -8.65 -2.70 14.47
N PRO A 12 -8.98 -1.44 14.78
CA PRO A 12 -8.72 -0.87 16.11
C PRO A 12 -9.59 -1.48 17.22
N ARG A 13 -10.66 -2.22 16.88
CA ARG A 13 -11.58 -2.80 17.88
C ARG A 13 -11.15 -4.18 18.37
N ASN A 14 -10.64 -5.02 17.47
CA ASN A 14 -10.33 -6.42 17.78
C ASN A 14 -8.89 -6.81 17.44
N GLY A 15 -8.11 -5.94 16.79
CA GLY A 15 -6.71 -6.20 16.43
C GLY A 15 -6.52 -7.07 15.18
N ASP A 16 -7.60 -7.42 14.47
CA ASP A 16 -7.49 -8.23 13.25
C ASP A 16 -6.80 -7.46 12.14
N LEU A 17 -6.01 -8.16 11.32
CA LEU A 17 -5.40 -7.58 10.13
C LEU A 17 -6.45 -7.46 9.02
N TYR A 18 -6.60 -6.27 8.45
CA TYR A 18 -7.35 -6.06 7.22
C TYR A 18 -6.52 -6.48 6.01
N HIS A 19 -7.07 -7.36 5.19
CA HIS A 19 -6.54 -7.60 3.85
C HIS A 19 -7.35 -6.77 2.85
N LEU A 20 -6.68 -6.19 1.86
CA LEU A 20 -7.31 -5.32 0.85
C LEU A 20 -8.51 -6.00 0.18
N LYS A 21 -8.36 -7.27 -0.19
CA LYS A 21 -9.41 -8.09 -0.82
C LYS A 21 -10.69 -8.21 0.01
N ASP A 22 -10.61 -8.06 1.34
CA ASP A 22 -11.76 -8.21 2.23
C ASP A 22 -12.76 -7.06 2.04
N PHE A 23 -12.31 -5.92 1.48
CA PHE A 23 -13.15 -4.75 1.22
C PHE A 23 -14.02 -4.87 -0.04
N PHE A 24 -13.86 -5.95 -0.81
CA PHE A 24 -14.48 -6.14 -2.12
C PHE A 24 -15.14 -7.51 -2.23
N ASN A 25 -16.03 -7.69 -3.21
CA ASN A 25 -16.33 -9.04 -3.71
C ASN A 25 -15.26 -9.45 -4.74
N THR A 26 -15.12 -10.74 -5.04
CA THR A 26 -14.07 -11.23 -5.95
C THR A 26 -14.07 -10.52 -7.31
N ALA A 27 -15.22 -10.37 -7.96
CA ALA A 27 -15.30 -9.71 -9.28
C ALA A 27 -14.96 -8.21 -9.21
N ASP A 28 -15.43 -7.53 -8.17
CA ASP A 28 -15.14 -6.10 -7.95
C ASP A 28 -13.68 -5.87 -7.61
N PHE A 29 -13.04 -6.80 -6.89
CA PHE A 29 -11.62 -6.75 -6.59
C PHE A 29 -10.75 -6.80 -7.85
N GLU A 30 -11.07 -7.69 -8.81
CA GLU A 30 -10.32 -7.76 -10.08
C GLU A 30 -10.49 -6.50 -10.93
N ALA A 31 -11.69 -5.93 -10.95
CA ALA A 31 -11.95 -4.65 -11.64
C ALA A 31 -11.18 -3.50 -10.98
N PHE A 32 -11.23 -3.41 -9.65
CA PHE A 32 -10.47 -2.44 -8.86
C PHE A 32 -8.95 -2.61 -9.06
N LYS A 33 -8.44 -3.83 -9.01
CA LYS A 33 -7.02 -4.13 -9.24
C LYS A 33 -6.58 -3.64 -10.61
N THR A 34 -7.35 -3.95 -11.66
CA THR A 34 -7.06 -3.49 -13.03
C THR A 34 -7.03 -1.96 -13.11
N PHE A 35 -7.95 -1.28 -12.42
CA PHE A 35 -7.98 0.18 -12.34
C PHE A 35 -6.72 0.74 -11.64
N VAL A 36 -6.35 0.21 -10.47
CA VAL A 36 -5.17 0.66 -9.72
C VAL A 36 -3.88 0.40 -10.49
N SER A 37 -3.72 -0.77 -11.12
CA SER A 37 -2.52 -1.06 -11.94
C SER A 37 -2.37 -0.08 -13.09
N LYS A 38 -3.46 0.28 -13.78
CA LYS A 38 -3.43 1.31 -14.84
C LYS A 38 -2.98 2.68 -14.30
N GLN A 39 -3.50 3.10 -13.15
CA GLN A 39 -3.11 4.36 -12.55
C GLN A 39 -1.63 4.36 -12.14
N ARG A 40 -1.17 3.28 -11.50
CA ARG A 40 0.23 3.11 -11.11
C ARG A 40 1.17 3.12 -12.32
N ILE A 41 0.81 2.45 -13.41
CA ILE A 41 1.60 2.48 -14.66
C ILE A 41 1.65 3.90 -15.22
N ALA A 42 0.53 4.62 -15.22
CA ALA A 42 0.48 6.01 -15.70
C ALA A 42 1.36 6.94 -14.84
N ASP A 43 1.41 6.73 -13.53
CA ASP A 43 2.25 7.49 -12.60
C ASP A 43 3.75 7.12 -12.74
N PHE A 44 4.06 5.84 -12.99
CA PHE A 44 5.44 5.34 -13.04
C PHE A 44 6.12 5.51 -14.39
N ALA A 45 5.39 5.29 -15.50
CA ALA A 45 5.98 5.28 -16.84
C ALA A 45 6.76 6.56 -17.19
N PRO A 46 6.31 7.78 -16.82
CA PRO A 46 7.06 9.01 -17.07
C PRO A 46 8.39 9.11 -16.29
N GLN A 47 8.56 8.31 -15.23
CA GLN A 47 9.76 8.31 -14.40
C GLN A 47 10.84 7.37 -14.95
N ILE A 48 10.48 6.48 -15.89
CA ILE A 48 11.40 5.50 -16.48
C ILE A 48 12.14 6.14 -17.65
N THR A 49 13.44 6.38 -17.46
CA THR A 49 14.31 6.96 -18.49
C THR A 49 15.22 5.93 -19.16
N ASP A 50 15.41 4.78 -18.52
CA ASP A 50 16.23 3.67 -19.03
C ASP A 50 15.34 2.49 -19.46
N GLU A 51 15.61 1.93 -20.64
CA GLU A 51 14.93 0.74 -21.16
C GLU A 51 15.01 -0.43 -20.18
N TYR A 52 16.14 -0.59 -19.48
CA TYR A 52 16.34 -1.65 -18.51
C TYR A 52 15.40 -1.55 -17.30
N GLN A 53 14.82 -0.38 -17.01
CA GLN A 53 13.91 -0.16 -15.89
C GLN A 53 12.44 -0.48 -16.21
N LYS A 54 12.12 -0.81 -17.47
CA LYS A 54 10.74 -1.14 -17.90
C LYS A 54 10.15 -2.37 -17.19
N TYR A 55 10.98 -3.23 -16.58
CA TYR A 55 10.49 -4.34 -15.75
C TYR A 55 9.57 -3.86 -14.62
N ILE A 56 9.76 -2.63 -14.11
CA ILE A 56 8.94 -2.07 -13.03
C ILE A 56 7.47 -2.01 -13.47
N LEU A 57 7.20 -1.63 -14.73
CA LEU A 57 5.83 -1.57 -15.26
C LEU A 57 5.19 -2.95 -15.35
N GLN A 58 5.95 -3.96 -15.79
CA GLN A 58 5.48 -5.35 -15.81
C GLN A 58 5.16 -5.84 -14.38
N TYR A 59 6.01 -5.54 -13.40
CA TYR A 59 5.76 -5.92 -12.02
C TYR A 59 4.55 -5.19 -11.41
N ILE A 60 4.29 -3.94 -11.79
CA ILE A 60 3.06 -3.23 -11.38
C ILE A 60 1.81 -3.89 -11.97
N GLU A 61 1.87 -4.39 -13.21
CA GLU A 61 0.77 -5.09 -13.86
C GLU A 61 0.43 -6.41 -13.16
N GLU A 62 1.46 -7.14 -12.71
CA GLU A 62 1.33 -8.44 -12.03
C GLU A 62 1.09 -8.32 -10.51
N ASP A 63 1.34 -7.15 -9.91
CA ASP A 63 1.32 -6.92 -8.46
C ASP A 63 -0.02 -7.32 -7.80
N ASN A 64 0.03 -7.83 -6.58
CA ASN A 64 -1.15 -8.22 -5.80
C ASN A 64 -1.66 -7.13 -4.86
N LEU A 65 -1.04 -5.94 -4.90
CA LEU A 65 -1.43 -4.74 -4.12
C LEU A 65 -1.35 -4.94 -2.59
N MET A 66 -0.47 -5.84 -2.13
CA MET A 66 -0.31 -6.13 -0.69
C MET A 66 0.38 -4.99 0.09
N ASP A 67 1.20 -4.19 -0.59
CA ASP A 67 1.89 -3.06 0.01
C ASP A 67 1.00 -1.80 -0.02
N PHE A 68 0.01 -1.77 0.87
CA PHE A 68 -0.98 -0.70 0.93
C PHE A 68 -1.24 -0.19 2.35
N TYR A 69 -1.67 1.06 2.44
CA TYR A 69 -2.26 1.65 3.65
C TYR A 69 -3.36 2.63 3.25
N PHE A 70 -4.16 3.08 4.22
CA PHE A 70 -5.21 4.06 3.94
C PHE A 70 -5.37 5.08 5.05
N ASN A 71 -6.10 6.15 4.75
CA ASN A 71 -6.61 7.08 5.74
C ASN A 71 -8.12 7.27 5.49
N GLU A 72 -8.72 8.28 6.09
CA GLU A 72 -10.17 8.55 5.97
C GLU A 72 -10.64 8.86 4.54
N SER A 73 -9.75 9.34 3.66
CA SER A 73 -10.09 9.76 2.30
C SER A 73 -9.47 8.92 1.21
N ASP A 74 -8.34 8.27 1.47
CA ASP A 74 -7.48 7.73 0.41
C ASP A 74 -6.90 6.36 0.77
N LEU A 75 -6.73 5.54 -0.27
CA LEU A 75 -5.84 4.38 -0.29
C LEU A 75 -4.51 4.75 -0.95
N PHE A 76 -3.42 4.19 -0.43
CA PHE A 76 -2.07 4.38 -0.91
C PHE A 76 -1.44 3.03 -1.21
N PHE A 77 -0.82 2.92 -2.39
CA PHE A 77 -0.11 1.72 -2.85
C PHE A 77 1.35 2.05 -3.08
N ASP A 78 2.26 1.27 -2.49
CA ASP A 78 3.70 1.50 -2.56
C ASP A 78 4.38 0.48 -3.48
N ALA A 79 4.91 0.94 -4.61
CA ALA A 79 5.67 0.10 -5.54
C ALA A 79 7.13 -0.14 -5.10
N TYR A 80 7.59 0.39 -3.97
CA TYR A 80 8.99 0.33 -3.56
C TYR A 80 9.59 -1.09 -3.53
N ASN A 81 8.78 -2.10 -3.19
CA ASN A 81 9.24 -3.49 -3.15
C ASN A 81 9.33 -4.15 -4.53
N LEU A 82 8.69 -3.58 -5.54
CA LEU A 82 8.78 -4.03 -6.94
C LEU A 82 10.08 -3.58 -7.61
N ILE A 83 10.80 -2.62 -7.01
CA ILE A 83 12.01 -2.04 -7.60
C ILE A 83 13.23 -2.82 -7.11
N HIS A 84 14.11 -3.22 -8.04
CA HIS A 84 15.38 -3.85 -7.69
C HIS A 84 16.23 -2.92 -6.82
N LYS A 85 16.98 -3.52 -5.89
CA LYS A 85 17.78 -2.80 -4.88
C LYS A 85 18.64 -1.67 -5.47
N ASN A 86 19.29 -1.93 -6.61
CA ASN A 86 20.19 -0.96 -7.23
C ASN A 86 19.42 0.24 -7.80
N ASP A 87 18.21 0.00 -8.32
CA ASP A 87 17.38 1.02 -8.95
C ASP A 87 16.64 1.91 -7.94
N LYS A 88 16.55 1.48 -6.68
CA LYS A 88 15.98 2.32 -5.60
C LYS A 88 16.74 3.62 -5.39
N THR A 89 18.00 3.70 -5.84
CA THR A 89 18.83 4.91 -5.74
C THR A 89 18.42 6.03 -6.71
N PHE A 90 17.63 5.73 -7.74
CA PHE A 90 17.13 6.73 -8.70
C PHE A 90 16.00 7.61 -8.16
N GLY A 91 15.47 7.31 -6.96
CA GLY A 91 14.52 8.20 -6.28
C GLY A 91 13.12 8.23 -6.89
N PHE A 92 12.66 7.11 -7.46
CA PHE A 92 11.28 6.97 -7.95
C PHE A 92 10.25 7.39 -6.89
N SER A 93 9.23 8.12 -7.32
CA SER A 93 8.01 8.29 -6.54
C SER A 93 7.20 7.00 -6.62
N THR A 94 7.21 6.22 -5.52
CA THR A 94 6.63 4.87 -5.48
C THR A 94 5.19 4.81 -5.02
N ILE A 95 4.66 5.91 -4.49
CA ILE A 95 3.32 5.97 -3.90
C ILE A 95 2.31 6.42 -4.96
N THR A 96 1.33 5.56 -5.23
CA THR A 96 0.11 5.95 -5.95
C THR A 96 -1.03 6.11 -4.95
N LYS A 97 -1.74 7.23 -5.06
CA LYS A 97 -2.89 7.58 -4.23
C LYS A 97 -4.18 7.35 -5.02
N ILE A 98 -5.17 6.74 -4.38
CA ILE A 98 -6.52 6.52 -4.92
C ILE A 98 -7.55 7.05 -3.94
N SER A 99 -8.44 7.94 -4.39
CA SER A 99 -9.49 8.48 -3.52
C SER A 99 -10.54 7.41 -3.23
N ILE A 100 -10.93 7.22 -1.97
CA ILE A 100 -11.96 6.24 -1.57
C ILE A 100 -13.29 6.54 -2.27
N SER A 101 -13.61 7.82 -2.47
CA SER A 101 -14.81 8.26 -3.19
C SER A 101 -14.86 7.81 -4.66
N GLU A 102 -13.71 7.58 -5.29
CA GLU A 102 -13.66 7.10 -6.68
C GLU A 102 -14.00 5.62 -6.76
N ILE A 103 -13.68 4.85 -5.72
CA ILE A 103 -13.78 3.39 -5.72
C ILE A 103 -14.97 2.87 -4.92
N THR A 104 -15.77 3.76 -4.31
CA THR A 104 -16.91 3.38 -3.45
C THR A 104 -17.90 2.42 -4.10
N HIS A 105 -18.00 2.43 -5.43
CA HIS A 105 -18.89 1.57 -6.20
C HIS A 105 -18.42 0.11 -6.29
N TRP A 106 -17.13 -0.17 -6.08
CA TRP A 106 -16.57 -1.52 -5.99
C TRP A 106 -16.53 -2.09 -4.57
N LEU A 107 -16.69 -1.24 -3.56
CA LEU A 107 -16.62 -1.68 -2.16
C LEU A 107 -17.85 -2.53 -1.78
N ASN A 108 -17.61 -3.63 -1.08
CA ASN A 108 -18.65 -4.37 -0.38
C ASN A 108 -19.06 -3.61 0.91
N ASP A 109 -20.07 -4.10 1.62
CA ASP A 109 -20.59 -3.42 2.81
C ASP A 109 -19.54 -3.34 3.94
N PHE A 110 -18.67 -4.34 4.06
CA PHE A 110 -17.57 -4.33 5.03
C PHE A 110 -16.52 -3.27 4.68
N GLY A 111 -16.09 -3.21 3.41
CA GLY A 111 -15.16 -2.21 2.90
C GLY A 111 -15.70 -0.79 3.10
N LYS A 112 -16.98 -0.55 2.83
CA LYS A 112 -17.63 0.74 3.11
C LYS A 112 -17.59 1.07 4.60
N ALA A 113 -17.91 0.11 5.47
CA ALA A 113 -17.89 0.34 6.92
C ALA A 113 -16.48 0.67 7.44
N VAL A 114 -15.44 0.01 6.94
CA VAL A 114 -14.04 0.22 7.36
C VAL A 114 -13.46 1.51 6.78
N LEU A 115 -13.59 1.71 5.47
CA LEU A 115 -12.93 2.80 4.75
C LEU A 115 -13.65 4.15 4.87
N ILE A 116 -14.98 4.14 5.02
CA ILE A 116 -15.78 5.38 5.08
C ILE A 116 -16.14 5.73 6.53
N GLY A 117 -16.36 4.71 7.38
CA GLY A 117 -16.67 4.91 8.80
C GLY A 117 -15.44 5.09 9.71
N GLY A 118 -14.23 5.08 9.14
CA GLY A 118 -12.95 4.86 9.81
C GLY A 118 -12.65 5.79 10.98
N LYS A 119 -12.20 5.21 12.10
CA LYS A 119 -11.49 5.94 13.17
C LYS A 119 -9.98 5.89 12.88
N ASP A 120 -9.35 7.04 13.02
CA ASP A 120 -7.96 7.40 12.71
C ASP A 120 -6.89 6.36 13.11
N ILE A 121 -6.18 5.81 12.12
CA ILE A 121 -5.07 4.85 12.29
C ILE A 121 -3.69 5.52 12.43
N LYS A 122 -3.58 6.86 12.28
CA LYS A 122 -2.29 7.58 12.36
C LYS A 122 -1.64 7.52 13.75
N GLN A 123 -2.37 7.09 14.78
CA GLN A 123 -1.90 7.04 16.16
C GLN A 123 -1.04 5.79 16.48
N TYR A 124 -0.96 4.82 15.56
CA TYR A 124 -0.27 3.54 15.78
C TYR A 124 0.89 3.32 14.80
N ARG A 125 1.87 4.23 14.81
CA ARG A 125 3.18 3.94 14.24
C ARG A 125 3.99 3.12 15.25
N SER A 126 4.41 1.91 14.89
CA SER A 126 5.53 1.25 15.56
C SER A 126 6.81 2.01 15.19
N SER A 127 7.34 2.80 16.12
CA SER A 127 8.74 3.23 16.08
C SER A 127 9.59 2.09 16.62
N ASN A 128 10.29 1.37 15.74
CA ASN A 128 11.43 0.56 16.15
C ASN A 128 12.58 1.49 16.57
N ASP A 129 12.46 2.13 17.73
CA ASP A 129 13.61 2.69 18.43
C ASP A 129 14.26 1.55 19.23
N PHE A 130 15.07 0.75 18.54
CA PHE A 130 16.10 -0.04 19.20
C PHE A 130 17.20 0.91 19.70
N THR A 131 16.94 1.63 20.78
CA THR A 131 18.00 2.22 21.59
C THR A 131 17.85 1.86 23.06
N THR A 132 18.86 1.12 23.51
CA THR A 132 19.28 0.96 24.90
C THR A 132 18.54 -0.09 25.73
N ILE A 133 18.91 -1.34 25.50
CA ILE A 133 19.10 -2.31 26.59
C ILE A 133 20.07 -1.67 27.61
N ARG A 134 19.58 -1.25 28.77
CA ARG A 134 20.39 -1.23 29.99
C ARG A 134 19.88 -2.32 30.91
N ARG A 135 20.66 -3.39 30.97
CA ARG A 135 20.72 -4.31 32.10
C ARG A 135 20.80 -3.50 33.39
N TYR A 136 19.94 -3.80 34.35
CA TYR A 136 20.32 -3.76 35.75
C TYR A 136 19.85 -5.05 36.40
N TYR A 137 20.82 -5.88 36.77
CA TYR A 137 20.69 -6.83 37.85
C TYR A 137 20.52 -6.03 39.15
N CYS A 138 19.52 -6.39 39.95
CA CYS A 138 19.57 -6.57 41.40
C CYS A 138 18.35 -7.39 41.80
#